data_AF-A0A346A6S8-F1
#
_entry.id   AF-A0A346A6S8-F1
#
_cell.length_a   1.000
_cell.length_b   1.000
_cell.length_c   1.000
_cell.angle_alpha   90.00
_cell.angle_beta   90.00
_cell.angle_gamma   90.00
#
_symmetry.space_group_name_H-M   'P 1'
#
loop_
_entity.id
_entity.type
_entity.pdbx_description
1 polymer ?
#
loop_
_entity_poly.entity_id
_entity_poly.type
_entity_poly.pdbx_seq_one_letter_code
_entity_poly.pdbx_strand_id
1 'polypeptide(L)'
;VLPRTLHVDEPSSQVDWDSGAVRLLSEARDWSVGEGRRRAGVSSFGISGTNAHVILEEGDPEAGAQLAGGSFRSTVVPWVLSARSAEALRERLHQAASVAGGSVDVGWSLVTSRSVFEHRAVLLGGNWEELVSSAPVVASGSAPGVGVLFAGLGGQRVGMGRVLYE
;
A
#
# COMPACT_ATOMS: atom_id res chain seq x y z
N VAL A 1 12.53 10.15 -9.68
CA VAL A 1 13.99 10.23 -9.85
C VAL A 1 14.42 9.27 -10.95
N LEU A 2 15.30 9.69 -11.85
CA LEU A 2 16.07 8.82 -12.73
C LEU A 2 17.28 8.31 -11.93
N PRO A 3 17.38 7.01 -11.64
CA PRO A 3 18.48 6.47 -10.84
C PRO A 3 19.80 6.53 -11.61
N ARG A 4 20.91 6.65 -10.89
CA ARG A 4 22.25 6.58 -11.50
C ARG A 4 22.54 5.16 -12.00
N THR A 5 23.30 5.09 -13.09
CA THR A 5 24.01 3.90 -13.53
C THR A 5 25.31 3.78 -12.72
N LEU A 6 25.62 2.57 -12.25
CA LEU A 6 26.88 2.28 -11.54
C LEU A 6 27.96 1.82 -12.52
N HIS A 7 29.23 1.88 -12.09
CA HIS A 7 30.40 1.42 -12.86
C HIS A 7 30.60 2.13 -14.20
N VAL A 8 30.32 3.44 -14.23
CA VAL A 8 30.48 4.31 -15.41
C VAL A 8 31.37 5.52 -15.08
N ASP A 9 32.37 5.33 -14.22
CA ASP A 9 33.34 6.39 -13.87
C ASP A 9 34.09 6.90 -15.11
N GLU A 10 34.38 6.00 -16.05
CA GLU A 10 34.90 6.30 -17.38
C GLU A 10 33.97 5.64 -18.43
N PRO A 11 33.27 6.42 -19.27
CA PRO A 11 32.45 5.87 -20.35
C PRO A 11 33.28 5.08 -21.36
N SER A 12 32.68 4.04 -21.97
CA SER A 12 33.39 3.22 -22.98
C SER A 12 33.87 4.07 -24.15
N SER A 13 35.14 3.92 -24.53
CA SER A 13 35.76 4.55 -25.70
C SER A 13 35.30 3.97 -27.04
N GLN A 14 34.54 2.87 -27.02
CA GLN A 14 33.97 2.24 -28.22
C GLN A 14 32.68 2.91 -28.70
N VAL A 15 32.17 3.89 -27.95
CA VAL A 15 30.95 4.63 -28.28
C VAL A 15 31.32 6.10 -28.39
N ASP A 16 30.89 6.75 -29.48
CA ASP A 16 30.96 8.20 -29.61
C ASP A 16 29.77 8.82 -28.84
N TRP A 17 30.08 9.38 -27.67
CA TRP A 17 29.08 9.98 -26.79
C TRP A 17 28.80 11.46 -27.13
N ASP A 18 29.69 12.12 -27.86
CA ASP A 18 29.62 13.57 -28.11
C ASP A 18 28.71 13.90 -29.28
N SER A 19 28.61 13.01 -30.27
CA SER A 19 27.73 13.20 -31.44
C SER A 19 26.26 12.83 -31.19
N GLY A 20 25.96 12.16 -30.09
CA GLY A 20 24.64 11.60 -29.81
C GLY A 20 23.74 12.47 -28.92
N ALA A 21 22.43 12.25 -29.01
CA ALA A 21 21.45 12.80 -28.07
C ALA A 21 21.30 11.94 -26.78
N VAL A 22 22.26 11.05 -26.51
CA VAL A 22 22.22 10.07 -25.42
C VAL A 22 23.28 10.43 -24.39
N ARG A 23 22.92 10.35 -23.10
CA ARG A 23 23.84 10.62 -22.00
C ARG A 23 23.70 9.55 -20.92
N LEU A 24 24.82 9.08 -20.38
CA LEU A 24 24.84 8.21 -19.20
C LEU A 24 24.43 9.01 -17.95
N LEU A 25 23.64 8.38 -17.07
CA LEU A 25 23.27 8.94 -15.78
C LEU A 25 24.31 8.55 -14.72
N SER A 26 25.41 9.29 -14.61
CA SER A 26 26.44 9.07 -13.56
C SER A 26 25.95 9.48 -12.15
N GLU A 27 24.93 10.32 -12.10
CA GLU A 27 24.26 10.79 -10.88
C GLU A 27 22.75 10.59 -10.98
N ALA A 28 22.09 10.48 -9.83
CA ALA A 28 20.64 10.44 -9.81
C ALA A 28 20.09 11.82 -10.17
N ARG A 29 19.06 11.87 -11.02
CA ARG A 29 18.46 13.13 -11.48
C ARG A 29 16.98 13.17 -11.18
N ASP A 30 16.47 14.34 -10.84
CA ASP A 30 15.03 14.51 -10.69
C ASP A 30 14.33 14.29 -12.03
N TRP A 31 13.21 13.57 -11.95
CA TRP A 31 12.32 13.32 -13.07
C TRP A 31 10.97 13.95 -12.76
N SER A 32 10.98 15.29 -12.74
CA SER A 32 9.83 16.11 -12.41
C SER A 32 8.72 15.91 -13.42
N VAL A 33 7.48 16.01 -12.95
CA VAL A 33 6.30 16.11 -13.82
C VAL A 33 6.39 17.45 -14.54
N GLY A 34 6.49 17.42 -15.87
CA GLY A 34 6.52 18.62 -16.72
C GLY A 34 5.21 18.79 -17.48
N GLU A 35 5.23 19.55 -18.59
CA GLU A 35 4.05 19.76 -19.45
C GLU A 35 3.59 18.50 -20.19
N GLY A 36 4.43 17.46 -20.24
CA GLY A 36 4.15 16.22 -20.96
C GLY A 36 4.34 14.98 -20.10
N ARG A 37 3.72 13.88 -20.53
CA ARG A 37 3.81 12.60 -19.85
C ARG A 37 5.23 12.04 -19.86
N ARG A 38 5.71 11.61 -18.69
CA ARG A 38 7.02 10.96 -18.56
C ARG A 38 7.02 9.62 -19.31
N ARG A 39 8.02 9.42 -20.17
CA ARG A 39 8.21 8.19 -20.96
C ARG A 39 9.63 7.65 -20.84
N ALA A 40 9.77 6.32 -20.82
CA ALA A 40 11.06 5.63 -20.83
C ALA A 40 11.01 4.39 -21.73
N GLY A 41 12.13 4.09 -22.37
CA GLY A 41 12.33 2.83 -23.10
C GLY A 41 13.06 1.80 -22.24
N VAL A 42 12.65 0.53 -22.34
CA VAL A 42 13.36 -0.62 -21.76
C VAL A 42 13.74 -1.55 -22.92
N SER A 43 15.03 -1.78 -23.10
CA SER A 43 15.57 -2.69 -24.12
C SER A 43 16.20 -3.92 -23.46
N SER A 44 16.00 -5.09 -24.06
CA SER A 44 16.66 -6.34 -23.69
C SER A 44 17.10 -7.09 -24.94
N PHE A 45 18.38 -7.50 -24.97
CA PHE A 45 19.01 -8.17 -26.11
C PHE A 45 19.60 -9.50 -25.62
N GLY A 46 18.96 -10.62 -25.97
CA GLY A 46 19.35 -11.96 -25.53
C GLY A 46 20.50 -12.53 -26.35
N ILE A 47 21.31 -13.39 -25.74
CA ILE A 47 22.44 -14.07 -26.42
C ILE A 47 22.01 -14.93 -27.62
N SER A 48 20.75 -15.38 -27.66
CA SER A 48 20.15 -16.07 -28.81
C SER A 48 19.94 -15.17 -30.03
N GLY A 49 20.08 -13.85 -29.89
CA GLY A 49 19.72 -12.86 -30.90
C GLY A 49 18.27 -12.35 -30.79
N THR A 50 17.51 -12.79 -29.80
CA THR A 50 16.14 -12.29 -29.56
C THR A 50 16.18 -10.92 -28.87
N ASN A 51 15.53 -9.94 -29.49
CA ASN A 51 15.50 -8.56 -29.02
C ASN A 51 14.07 -8.18 -28.59
N ALA A 52 13.95 -7.46 -27.48
CA ALA A 52 12.70 -6.88 -27.00
C ALA A 52 12.90 -5.41 -26.65
N HIS A 53 11.92 -4.57 -27.01
CA HIS A 53 11.89 -3.15 -26.66
C HIS A 53 10.48 -2.74 -26.23
N VAL A 54 10.38 -2.08 -25.08
CA VAL A 54 9.11 -1.62 -24.52
C VAL A 54 9.20 -0.14 -24.23
N ILE A 55 8.16 0.61 -24.60
CA ILE A 55 7.98 2.01 -24.19
C ILE A 55 6.99 2.04 -23.02
N LEU A 56 7.42 2.64 -21.91
CA LEU A 56 6.61 2.89 -20.72
C LEU A 56 6.23 4.37 -20.68
N GLU A 57 5.01 4.65 -20.26
CA GLU A 57 4.50 5.99 -19.99
C GLU A 57 3.98 6.04 -18.56
N GLU A 58 4.08 7.18 -17.91
CA GLU A 58 3.46 7.38 -16.60
C GLU A 58 1.94 7.14 -16.62
N GLY A 59 1.44 6.55 -15.53
CA GLY A 59 0.01 6.35 -15.36
C GLY A 59 -0.74 7.66 -15.16
N ASP A 60 -2.06 7.62 -15.39
CA ASP A 60 -2.94 8.75 -15.14
C ASP A 60 -3.05 9.03 -13.62
N PRO A 61 -2.61 10.21 -13.14
CA PRO A 61 -2.69 10.54 -11.72
C PRO A 61 -4.14 10.66 -11.22
N GLU A 62 -5.12 10.97 -12.09
CA GLU A 62 -6.51 11.17 -11.68
C GLU A 62 -7.28 9.86 -11.47
N ALA A 63 -6.81 8.76 -12.06
CA ALA A 63 -7.43 7.44 -11.89
C ALA A 63 -7.46 6.98 -10.41
N GLY A 64 -6.53 7.47 -9.58
CA GLY A 64 -6.51 7.20 -8.13
C GLY A 64 -7.32 8.19 -7.28
N ALA A 65 -7.50 9.43 -7.75
CA ALA A 65 -8.11 10.51 -6.96
C ALA A 65 -9.64 10.43 -6.90
N GLN A 66 -10.29 9.79 -7.87
CA GLN A 66 -11.74 9.65 -7.94
C GLN A 66 -12.37 8.85 -6.78
N LEU A 67 -11.56 8.12 -6.00
CA LEU A 67 -12.02 7.34 -4.84
C LEU A 67 -12.08 8.16 -3.54
N ALA A 68 -11.51 9.37 -3.49
CA ALA A 68 -11.38 10.18 -2.28
C ALA A 68 -12.61 11.05 -1.93
N GLY A 69 -13.78 10.75 -2.50
CA GLY A 69 -14.98 11.62 -2.46
C GLY A 69 -15.81 11.59 -1.17
N GLY A 70 -15.40 10.89 -0.12
CA GLY A 70 -16.17 10.77 1.12
C GLY A 70 -15.33 11.01 2.37
N SER A 71 -15.53 12.13 3.06
CA SER A 71 -15.03 12.30 4.43
C SER A 71 -15.88 11.47 5.38
N PHE A 72 -15.59 10.18 5.48
CA PHE A 72 -16.12 9.35 6.56
C PHE A 72 -15.29 9.63 7.81
N ARG A 73 -15.85 10.37 8.77
CA ARG A 73 -15.29 10.44 10.12
C ARG A 73 -15.68 9.17 10.88
N SER A 74 -15.04 8.05 10.58
CA SER A 74 -15.14 6.91 11.48
C SER A 74 -14.29 7.19 12.71
N THR A 75 -14.89 7.18 13.90
CA THR A 75 -14.17 7.29 15.17
C THR A 75 -13.24 6.10 15.39
N VAL A 76 -13.48 4.97 14.70
CA VAL A 76 -12.65 3.75 14.79
C VAL A 76 -12.48 3.13 13.40
N VAL A 77 -11.25 2.82 13.02
CA VAL A 77 -10.90 2.13 11.78
C VAL A 77 -10.34 0.74 12.12
N PRO A 78 -10.93 -0.35 11.61
CA PRO A 78 -10.39 -1.68 11.82
C PRO A 78 -9.27 -1.96 10.82
N TRP A 79 -8.12 -2.38 11.35
CA TRP A 79 -7.05 -2.96 10.55
C TRP A 79 -7.09 -4.47 10.68
N VAL A 80 -7.53 -5.12 9.62
CA VAL A 80 -7.68 -6.58 9.55
C VAL A 80 -6.43 -7.18 8.93
N LEU A 81 -5.69 -7.97 9.69
CA LEU A 81 -4.50 -8.67 9.24
C LEU A 81 -4.76 -10.16 9.22
N SER A 82 -4.17 -10.85 8.23
CA SER A 82 -4.18 -12.30 8.18
C SER A 82 -2.89 -12.88 7.64
N ALA A 83 -2.57 -14.11 8.05
CA ALA A 83 -1.42 -14.86 7.56
C ALA A 83 -1.66 -16.37 7.58
N ARG A 84 -0.79 -17.12 6.90
CA ARG A 84 -0.81 -18.59 6.84
C ARG A 84 -0.19 -19.29 8.06
N SER A 85 0.35 -18.52 9.01
CA SER A 85 0.85 -19.04 10.28
C SER A 85 0.75 -17.97 11.36
N ALA A 86 0.79 -18.40 12.62
CA ALA A 86 0.79 -17.49 13.76
C ALA A 86 2.05 -16.61 13.77
N GLU A 87 3.20 -17.15 13.40
CA GLU A 87 4.48 -16.45 13.29
C GLU A 87 4.42 -15.34 12.26
N ALA A 88 3.89 -15.66 11.07
CA ALA A 88 3.73 -14.68 10.01
C ALA A 88 2.71 -13.60 10.40
N LEU A 89 1.68 -13.93 11.18
CA LEU A 89 0.73 -12.92 11.69
C LEU A 89 1.40 -11.96 12.68
N ARG A 90 2.24 -12.47 13.60
CA ARG A 90 3.00 -11.62 14.53
C ARG A 90 3.94 -10.66 13.78
N GLU A 91 4.63 -11.16 12.76
CA GLU A 91 5.50 -10.32 11.93
C GLU A 91 4.71 -9.25 11.16
N ARG A 92 3.54 -9.61 10.61
CA ARG A 92 2.65 -8.64 9.97
C ARG A 92 2.17 -7.55 10.91
N LEU A 93 1.86 -7.90 12.17
CA LEU A 93 1.46 -6.94 13.20
C LEU A 93 2.60 -5.96 13.52
N HIS A 94 3.85 -6.44 13.61
CA HIS A 94 5.00 -5.56 13.80
C HIS A 94 5.23 -4.62 12.60
N GLN A 95 5.08 -5.13 11.38
CA GLN A 95 5.23 -4.32 10.15
C GLN A 95 4.10 -3.31 9.96
N ALA A 96 2.90 -3.58 10.48
CA ALA A 96 1.78 -2.66 10.38
C ALA A 96 2.11 -1.28 10.97
N ALA A 97 2.94 -1.25 12.02
CA ALA A 97 3.39 -0.03 12.70
C ALA A 97 4.45 0.79 11.94
N SER A 98 4.79 0.44 10.70
CA SER A 98 5.73 1.23 9.86
C SER A 98 5.14 1.67 8.52
N VAL A 99 3.90 1.29 8.23
CA VAL A 99 3.19 1.66 6.99
C VAL A 99 2.91 3.16 6.94
N ALA A 100 3.45 3.86 5.95
CA ALA A 100 3.03 5.24 5.69
C ALA A 100 1.63 5.27 5.03
N GLY A 101 0.76 6.16 5.48
CA GLY A 101 -0.57 6.38 4.87
C GLY A 101 -1.64 6.80 5.87
N GLY A 102 -2.81 7.20 5.37
CA GLY A 102 -3.98 7.43 6.20
C GLY A 102 -4.53 6.13 6.78
N SER A 103 -4.93 6.12 8.05
CA SER A 103 -5.43 4.92 8.73
C SER A 103 -6.61 4.27 7.97
N VAL A 104 -7.48 5.08 7.37
CA VAL A 104 -8.62 4.62 6.54
C VAL A 104 -8.14 3.93 5.27
N ASP A 105 -7.20 4.52 4.53
CA ASP A 105 -6.69 3.97 3.27
C ASP A 105 -5.98 2.63 3.48
N VAL A 106 -5.22 2.53 4.59
CA VAL A 106 -4.57 1.28 4.98
C VAL A 106 -5.61 0.23 5.36
N GLY A 107 -6.59 0.58 6.20
CA GLY A 107 -7.68 -0.32 6.59
C GLY A 107 -8.48 -0.84 5.40
N TRP A 108 -8.84 0.07 4.48
CA TRP A 108 -9.51 -0.26 3.22
C TRP A 108 -8.68 -1.22 2.37
N SER A 109 -7.40 -0.91 2.19
CA SER A 109 -6.47 -1.72 1.40
C SER A 109 -6.27 -3.12 1.99
N LEU A 110 -6.22 -3.23 3.33
CA LEU A 110 -6.11 -4.51 4.04
C LEU A 110 -7.30 -5.44 3.77
N VAL A 111 -8.49 -4.89 3.51
CA VAL A 111 -9.70 -5.67 3.23
C VAL A 111 -9.88 -5.93 1.73
N THR A 112 -9.60 -4.95 0.87
CA THR A 112 -9.96 -5.00 -0.55
C THR A 112 -8.87 -5.48 -1.48
N SER A 113 -7.59 -5.37 -1.06
CA SER A 113 -6.43 -5.64 -1.92
C SER A 113 -5.51 -6.76 -1.40
N ARG A 114 -5.88 -7.41 -0.30
CA ARG A 114 -5.10 -8.47 0.33
C ARG A 114 -5.88 -9.76 0.38
N SER A 115 -5.17 -10.87 0.16
CA SER A 115 -5.72 -12.20 0.39
C SER A 115 -6.03 -12.41 1.86
N VAL A 116 -7.08 -13.16 2.15
CA VAL A 116 -7.50 -13.52 3.51
C VAL A 116 -7.03 -14.93 3.84
N PHE A 117 -6.39 -15.07 5.00
CA PHE A 117 -5.87 -16.33 5.53
C PHE A 117 -6.50 -16.70 6.88
N GLU A 118 -6.13 -17.85 7.42
CA GLU A 118 -6.73 -18.53 8.57
C GLU A 118 -6.31 -17.98 9.93
N HIS A 119 -5.08 -17.45 10.07
CA HIS A 119 -4.65 -16.75 11.27
C HIS A 119 -4.99 -15.27 11.14
N ARG A 120 -5.87 -14.75 11.98
CA ARG A 120 -6.42 -13.39 11.85
C ARG A 120 -6.22 -12.58 13.11
N ALA A 121 -5.92 -11.30 12.92
CA ALA A 121 -5.91 -10.31 13.98
C ALA A 121 -6.58 -9.02 13.52
N VAL A 122 -7.21 -8.31 14.46
CA VAL A 122 -7.78 -6.99 14.23
C VAL A 122 -7.16 -5.99 15.20
N LEU A 123 -6.63 -4.90 14.68
CA LEU A 123 -6.27 -3.70 15.45
C LEU A 123 -7.40 -2.67 15.28
N LEU A 124 -7.75 -1.96 16.34
CA LEU A 124 -8.84 -0.98 16.37
C LEU A 124 -8.32 0.37 16.87
N GLY A 125 -8.53 1.42 16.10
CA GLY A 125 -8.20 2.79 16.49
C GLY A 125 -8.70 3.81 15.48
N GLY A 126 -8.98 5.03 15.91
CA GLY A 126 -9.44 6.13 15.06
C GLY A 126 -8.32 6.82 14.28
N ASN A 127 -7.08 6.63 14.71
CA ASN A 127 -5.88 7.16 14.08
C ASN A 127 -4.70 6.18 14.22
N TRP A 128 -3.60 6.55 13.60
CA TRP A 128 -2.37 5.77 13.57
C TRP A 128 -1.83 5.41 14.96
N GLU A 129 -1.78 6.38 15.88
CA GLU A 129 -1.20 6.22 17.21
C GLU A 129 -2.02 5.22 18.04
N GLU A 130 -3.35 5.31 17.96
CA GLU A 130 -4.27 4.35 18.59
C GLU A 130 -4.10 2.96 18.00
N LEU A 131 -3.95 2.83 16.67
CA LEU A 131 -3.77 1.54 16.02
C LEU A 131 -2.47 0.84 16.42
N VAL A 132 -1.36 1.58 16.47
CA VAL A 132 -0.04 1.04 16.85
C VAL A 132 0.03 0.67 18.34
N SER A 133 -0.69 1.39 19.19
CA SER A 133 -0.77 1.09 20.63
C SER A 133 -1.85 0.07 21.00
N SER A 134 -2.77 -0.24 20.09
CA SER A 134 -3.87 -1.19 20.33
C SER A 134 -3.35 -2.63 20.48
N ALA A 135 -3.92 -3.35 21.45
CA ALA A 135 -3.69 -4.78 21.56
C ALA A 135 -4.49 -5.51 20.46
N PRO A 136 -3.87 -6.40 19.66
CA PRO A 136 -4.57 -7.10 18.61
C PRO A 136 -5.60 -8.08 19.18
N VAL A 137 -6.81 -8.03 18.63
CA VAL A 137 -7.82 -9.06 18.85
C VAL A 137 -7.52 -10.22 17.90
N VAL A 138 -6.96 -11.29 18.42
CA VAL A 138 -6.60 -12.49 17.64
C VAL A 138 -7.77 -13.47 17.63
N ALA A 139 -8.13 -13.95 16.45
CA ALA A 139 -9.15 -14.97 16.28
C ALA A 139 -8.61 -16.13 15.43
N SER A 140 -8.96 -17.35 15.83
CA SER A 140 -8.67 -18.57 15.08
C SER A 140 -9.96 -19.33 14.83
N GLY A 141 -10.18 -19.78 13.59
CA GLY A 141 -11.32 -20.61 13.20
C GLY A 141 -12.36 -19.89 12.33
N SER A 142 -13.40 -20.63 11.96
CA SER A 142 -14.52 -20.17 11.15
C SER A 142 -15.81 -20.23 11.96
N ALA A 143 -16.62 -19.16 11.92
CA ALA A 143 -17.96 -19.18 12.48
C ALA A 143 -18.96 -19.61 11.39
N PRO A 144 -19.72 -20.70 11.58
CA PRO A 144 -20.61 -21.25 10.54
C PRO A 144 -21.91 -20.45 10.35
N GLY A 145 -22.20 -19.47 11.21
CA GLY A 145 -23.39 -18.62 11.11
C GLY A 145 -23.42 -17.53 12.19
N VAL A 146 -24.29 -16.53 12.00
CA VAL A 146 -24.51 -15.44 12.95
C VAL A 146 -25.88 -15.61 13.59
N GLY A 147 -25.92 -15.71 14.91
CA GLY A 147 -27.15 -15.61 15.70
C GLY A 147 -27.28 -14.21 16.30
N VAL A 148 -28.44 -13.57 16.15
CA VAL A 148 -28.72 -12.27 16.76
C VAL A 148 -29.62 -12.48 17.96
N LEU A 149 -29.12 -12.15 19.15
CA LEU A 149 -29.87 -12.23 20.40
C LEU A 149 -30.27 -10.83 20.85
N PHE A 150 -31.57 -10.63 21.08
CA PHE A 150 -32.11 -9.38 21.60
C PHE A 150 -32.31 -9.51 23.11
N ALA A 151 -31.52 -8.77 23.87
CA ALA A 151 -31.70 -8.71 25.32
C ALA A 151 -33.06 -8.09 25.66
N GLY A 152 -33.71 -8.59 26.72
CA GLY A 152 -34.90 -7.97 27.28
C GLY A 152 -34.58 -6.69 28.08
N LEU A 153 -35.46 -6.33 29.00
CA LEU A 153 -35.25 -5.18 29.89
C LEU A 153 -34.04 -5.41 30.83
N GLY A 154 -33.27 -4.37 31.14
CA GLY A 154 -32.18 -4.40 32.12
C GLY A 154 -30.78 -4.16 31.55
N GLY A 155 -30.61 -4.18 30.22
CA GLY A 155 -29.32 -3.89 29.55
C GLY A 155 -29.07 -2.42 29.23
N GLN A 156 -30.02 -1.53 29.52
CA GLN A 156 -29.90 -0.10 29.20
C GLN A 156 -28.85 0.61 30.05
N ARG A 157 -28.13 1.56 29.45
CA ARG A 157 -27.16 2.44 30.12
C ARG A 157 -27.42 3.90 29.75
N VAL A 158 -27.10 4.83 30.64
CA VAL A 158 -27.21 6.28 30.38
C VAL A 158 -26.38 6.63 29.13
N GLY A 159 -26.99 7.31 28.17
CA GLY A 159 -26.33 7.70 26.92
C GLY A 159 -26.10 6.58 25.90
N MET A 160 -26.75 5.41 26.05
CA MET A 160 -26.71 4.34 25.05
C MET A 160 -27.11 4.88 23.67
N GLY A 161 -26.30 4.59 22.64
CA GLY A 161 -26.55 5.02 21.26
C GLY A 161 -26.14 6.45 20.94
N ARG A 162 -25.86 7.32 21.91
CA ARG A 162 -25.54 8.75 21.66
C ARG A 162 -24.37 8.94 20.68
N VAL A 163 -23.27 8.22 20.91
CA VAL A 163 -22.04 8.28 20.08
C VAL A 163 -22.24 7.71 18.66
N LEU A 164 -23.36 7.04 18.38
CA LEU A 164 -23.68 6.59 17.02
C LEU A 164 -24.44 7.67 16.21
N TYR A 165 -25.01 8.67 16.89
CA TYR A 165 -25.77 9.76 16.27
C TYR A 165 -24.99 11.06 16.16
N GLU A 166 -24.05 11.29 17.08
CA GLU A 166 -23.09 12.41 17.08
C GLU A 166 -21.90 12.12 16.17
#